data_AF-A0A956J4N3-F1
#
_entry.id   AF-A0A956J4N3-F1
#
_cell.length_a   1.000
_cell.length_b   1.000
_cell.length_c   1.000
_cell.angle_alpha   90.00
_cell.angle_beta   90.00
_cell.angle_gamma   90.00
#
_symmetry.space_group_name_H-M   'P 1'
#
loop_
_entity.id
_entity.type
_entity.pdbx_description
1 polymer ?
#
loop_
_entity_poly.entity_id
_entity_poly.type
_entity_poly.pdbx_seq_one_letter_code
_entity_poly.pdbx_strand_id
1 'polypeptide(L)' 'MNDEQEAIIAVSELARRMKHALSRSVGRVWIEGEIAHLKRSQNGHVYFSLKDVAEGAVVESVMYRMN' A
#
# COMPACT_ATOMS: atom_id res chain seq x y z
N MET A 1 -25.14 28.82 -10.31
CA MET A 1 -23.92 28.79 -9.48
C MET A 1 -23.92 27.44 -8.81
N ASN A 2 -23.19 26.47 -9.38
CA ASN A 2 -23.03 25.17 -8.74
C ASN A 2 -22.00 25.38 -7.63
N ASP A 3 -22.48 25.43 -6.39
CA ASP A 3 -21.60 25.24 -5.24
C ASP A 3 -21.15 23.78 -5.27
N GLU A 4 -20.09 23.50 -6.03
CA GLU A 4 -19.23 22.34 -5.82
C GLU A 4 -18.54 22.52 -4.48
N GLN A 5 -19.29 22.32 -3.39
CA GLN A 5 -18.69 22.01 -2.11
C GLN A 5 -18.00 20.67 -2.29
N GLU A 6 -16.69 20.70 -2.52
CA GLU A 6 -15.85 19.51 -2.46
C GLU A 6 -16.15 18.82 -1.13
N ALA A 7 -16.90 17.72 -1.18
CA ALA A 7 -17.29 17.00 0.01
C ALA A 7 -16.02 16.49 0.69
N ILE A 8 -15.71 17.03 1.87
CA ILE A 8 -14.57 16.58 2.67
C ILE A 8 -14.84 15.13 3.08
N ILE A 9 -14.11 14.19 2.48
CA ILE A 9 -14.22 12.77 2.82
C ILE A 9 -13.26 12.41 3.97
N ALA A 10 -13.70 11.49 4.83
CA ALA A 10 -12.85 10.96 5.88
C ALA A 10 -11.66 10.15 5.29
N VAL A 11 -10.54 10.13 6.00
CA VAL A 11 -9.37 9.31 5.61
C VAL A 11 -9.74 7.83 5.47
N SER A 12 -10.61 7.32 6.34
CA SER A 12 -11.13 5.95 6.27
C SER A 12 -11.95 5.69 5.01
N GLU A 13 -12.72 6.68 4.55
CA GLU A 13 -13.49 6.63 3.31
C GLU A 13 -12.56 6.54 2.10
N LEU A 14 -11.56 7.41 2.04
CA LEU A 14 -10.56 7.40 0.97
C LEU A 14 -9.79 6.07 0.93
N ALA A 15 -9.31 5.59 2.08
CA ALA A 15 -8.59 4.33 2.18
C ALA A 15 -9.44 3.14 1.68
N ARG A 16 -10.74 3.13 2.02
CA ARG A 16 -11.67 2.11 1.54
C ARG A 16 -11.84 2.18 0.03
N ARG A 17 -12.01 3.37 -0.55
CA ARG A 17 -12.12 3.57 -2.01
C ARG A 17 -10.86 3.10 -2.74
N MET A 18 -9.68 3.46 -2.24
CA MET A 18 -8.39 3.00 -2.79
C MET A 18 -8.29 1.48 -2.77
N LYS A 19 -8.60 0.84 -1.64
CA LYS A 19 -8.58 -0.62 -1.52
C LYS A 19 -9.52 -1.29 -2.53
N HIS A 20 -10.74 -0.78 -2.70
CA HIS A 20 -11.69 -1.32 -3.67
C HIS A 20 -11.21 -1.15 -5.12
N ALA A 21 -10.68 0.03 -5.47
CA ALA A 21 -10.15 0.28 -6.80
C ALA A 21 -8.98 -0.67 -7.13
N LEU A 22 -7.98 -0.73 -6.26
CA LEU A 22 -6.80 -1.60 -6.42
C LEU A 22 -7.17 -3.10 -6.49
N SER A 23 -8.10 -3.53 -5.63
CA SER A 23 -8.54 -4.94 -5.64
C SER A 23 -9.23 -5.34 -6.94
N ARG A 24 -9.95 -4.39 -7.59
CA ARG A 24 -10.64 -4.63 -8.86
C ARG A 24 -9.72 -4.53 -10.07
N SER A 25 -8.77 -3.61 -10.06
CA SER A 25 -7.91 -3.34 -11.22
C SER A 25 -6.66 -4.20 -11.26
N VAL A 26 -5.98 -4.39 -10.12
CA VAL A 26 -4.69 -5.10 -10.04
C VAL A 26 -4.88 -6.54 -9.59
N GLY A 27 -5.78 -6.79 -8.64
CA GLY A 27 -6.01 -8.13 -8.12
C GLY A 27 -4.77 -8.70 -7.43
N ARG A 28 -4.47 -9.98 -7.68
CA ARG A 28 -3.31 -10.69 -7.12
C ARG A 28 -2.21 -10.79 -8.17
N VAL A 29 -1.08 -10.15 -7.89
CA VAL A 29 0.08 -10.11 -8.79
C VAL A 29 1.35 -10.51 -8.05
N TRP A 30 2.36 -10.89 -8.83
CA TRP A 30 3.74 -11.01 -8.38
C TRP A 30 4.51 -9.78 -8.84
N ILE A 31 5.37 -9.26 -7.97
CA ILE A 31 6.28 -8.16 -8.28
C ILE A 31 7.67 -8.54 -7.80
N GLU A 32 8.68 -7.99 -8.47
CA GLU A 32 10.09 -8.08 -8.06
C GLU A 32 10.62 -6.68 -7.74
N GLY A 33 11.64 -6.64 -6.88
CA GLY A 33 12.26 -5.39 -6.47
C GLY A 33 13.31 -5.63 -5.38
N GLU A 34 14.13 -4.61 -5.14
CA GLU A 34 15.13 -4.64 -4.08
C GLU A 34 14.48 -4.37 -2.71
N ILE A 35 14.81 -5.18 -1.71
CA ILE A 35 14.34 -4.97 -0.33
C ILE A 35 15.13 -3.82 0.30
N ALA A 36 14.40 -2.82 0.82
CA ALA A 36 14.95 -1.73 1.59
C ALA A 36 14.22 -1.56 2.94
N HIS A 37 14.86 -0.84 3.86
CA HIS A 37 14.31 -0.47 5.18
C HIS A 37 13.70 -1.65 5.98
N LEU A 38 14.28 -2.84 5.87
CA LEU A 38 13.77 -4.03 6.55
C LEU A 38 13.82 -3.86 8.08
N LYS A 39 12.66 -4.07 8.73
CA LYS A 39 12.49 -4.03 10.17
C LYS A 39 11.62 -5.20 10.64
N ARG A 40 12.10 -5.91 11.66
CA ARG A 40 11.33 -6.94 12.35
C ARG A 40 10.65 -6.38 13.59
N SER A 41 9.34 -6.54 13.68
CA SER A 41 8.55 -6.21 14.86
C SER A 41 8.73 -7.25 15.98
N GLN A 42 8.48 -6.86 17.22
CA GLN A 42 8.51 -7.75 18.39
C GLN A 42 7.53 -8.92 18.28
N ASN A 43 6.36 -8.71 17.64
CA ASN A 43 5.39 -9.77 17.38
C ASN A 43 5.80 -10.71 16.22
N GLY A 44 6.93 -10.45 15.58
CA GLY A 44 7.51 -11.27 14.52
C GLY A 44 7.09 -10.90 13.10
N HIS A 45 6.24 -9.89 12.89
CA HIS A 45 5.98 -9.36 11.55
C HIS A 45 7.22 -8.67 10.98
N VAL A 46 7.41 -8.75 9.67
CA VAL A 46 8.51 -8.07 8.98
C VAL A 46 7.93 -6.97 8.11
N TYR A 47 8.39 -5.75 8.32
CA TYR A 47 8.08 -4.58 7.52
C TYR A 47 9.28 -4.26 6.64
N PHE A 48 9.05 -3.94 5.38
CA PHE A 48 10.10 -3.57 4.43
C PHE A 48 9.47 -2.82 3.27
N SER A 49 10.28 -2.14 2.47
CA SER A 49 9.83 -1.61 1.18
C SER A 49 10.49 -2.37 0.04
N LEU A 50 9.76 -2.53 -1.06
CA LEU A 50 10.29 -3.00 -2.33
C LEU A 50 10.53 -1.80 -3.23
N LYS A 51 11.75 -1.67 -3.75
CA LYS A 51 12.14 -0.60 -4.65
C LYS A 51 12.35 -1.15 -6.05
N ASP A 52 11.90 -0.41 -7.04
CA ASP A 52 12.34 -0.58 -8.42
C ASP A 52 13.54 0.32 -8.68
N VAL A 53 14.64 -0.29 -9.11
CA VAL A 53 15.90 0.40 -9.42
C VAL A 53 15.79 1.23 -10.71
N ALA A 54 14.93 0.81 -11.65
CA ALA A 54 14.82 1.47 -12.95
C ALA A 54 14.02 2.78 -12.90
N GLU A 55 12.89 2.79 -12.18
CA GLU A 55 11.94 3.91 -12.20
C GLU A 55 11.79 4.63 -10.84
N GLY A 56 12.54 4.22 -9.82
CA GLY A 56 12.48 4.83 -8.49
C GLY A 56 11.15 4.60 -7.75
N ALA A 57 10.35 3.64 -8.20
CA ALA A 57 9.09 3.26 -7.56
C ALA A 57 9.34 2.53 -6.24
N VAL A 58 8.43 2.71 -5.26
CA VAL A 58 8.54 2.10 -3.94
C VAL A 58 7.17 1.60 -3.47
N VAL A 59 7.14 0.38 -2.91
CA VAL A 59 5.94 -0.21 -2.29
C VAL A 59 6.24 -0.64 -0.85
N GLU A 60 5.52 -0.06 0.11
CA GLU A 60 5.57 -0.49 1.51
C GLU A 60 4.88 -1.84 1.69
N SER A 61 5.56 -2.77 2.34
CA SER A 61 5.18 -4.18 2.41
C SER A 61 5.28 -4.72 3.83
N VAL A 62 4.40 -5.66 4.16
CA VAL A 62 4.42 -6.39 5.42
C VAL A 62 4.29 -7.89 5.17
N MET A 63 5.20 -8.65 5.74
CA MET A 63 5.09 -10.10 5.87
C MET A 63 4.60 -10.41 7.28
N TYR A 64 3.35 -10.87 7.37
CA TYR A 64 2.76 -11.30 8.63
C TYR A 64 3.39 -12.62 9.08
N ARG A 65 3.73 -12.70 10.37
CA ARG A 65 4.08 -13.98 10.99
C ARG A 65 2.85 -14.88 10.94
N MET A 66 2.96 -16.02 10.27
CA MET A 66 1.95 -17.07 10.35
C MET A 66 2.19 -17.86 11.64
N ASN A 67 1.14 -18.04 12.43
CA ASN A 67 1.11 -18.93 13.60
C ASN A 67 0.49 -20.26 13.21
#